data_AF-A0A8S0G330-F1
#
_entry.id   AF-A0A8S0G330-F1
#
_cell.length_a   1.000
_cell.length_b   1.000
_cell.length_c   1.000
_cell.angle_alpha   90.00
_cell.angle_beta   90.00
_cell.angle_gamma   90.00
#
_symmetry.space_group_name_H-M   'P 1'
#
loop_
_entity.id
_entity.type
_entity.pdbx_description
1 polymer ?
#
loop_
_entity_poly.entity_id
_entity_poly.type
_entity_poly.pdbx_seq_one_letter_code
_entity_poly.pdbx_strand_id
1 'polypeptide(L)'
;MKKLAEVTGFPCVPAEDLIEATSDCGAYVMVHGALKRLAVKMSKICNDLRLLSSGPRAGLNEINLPELQAGSSIMPAKVNPVVPEVVNQVCFKVIGNDTTVTMAAEAGQLQLNVMEPVIGQAMFESVHILTNACYNLLEKCINVTNGITANKEVCEGYVYNSIGIVTYLNPFIGHHNGDIVGKICAETGKSVREVVLERGLLTEAELDDIFSVQNLMHPAYKAKRYTDESEQ
;
A
#
# COMPACT_ATOMS: atom_id res chain seq x y z
N MET A 1 26.07 23.10 24.86
CA MET A 1 24.93 23.14 23.91
C MET A 1 24.90 24.36 23.00
N LYS A 2 25.01 25.62 23.47
CA LYS A 2 25.02 26.82 22.56
C LYS A 2 26.02 26.72 21.39
N LYS A 3 27.28 26.38 21.68
CA LYS A 3 28.31 26.17 20.65
C LYS A 3 28.02 25.00 19.70
N LEU A 4 27.39 23.94 20.20
CA LEU A 4 26.99 22.81 19.36
C LEU A 4 25.88 23.22 18.38
N ALA A 5 24.86 23.93 18.87
CA ALA A 5 23.78 24.46 18.03
C ALA A 5 24.31 25.44 16.95
N GLU A 6 25.26 26.31 17.30
CA GLU A 6 25.93 27.20 16.34
C GLU A 6 26.63 26.44 15.21
N VAL A 7 27.34 25.34 15.53
CA VAL A 7 28.13 24.58 14.55
C VAL A 7 27.26 23.67 13.70
N THR A 8 26.24 23.02 14.28
CA THR A 8 25.41 22.05 13.56
C THR A 8 24.21 22.68 12.85
N GLY A 9 23.78 23.87 13.28
CA GLY A 9 22.53 24.50 12.83
C GLY A 9 21.26 23.87 13.39
N PHE A 10 21.37 22.84 14.25
CA PHE A 10 20.22 22.22 14.92
C PHE A 10 19.91 22.90 16.26
N PRO A 11 18.64 22.95 16.69
CA PRO A 11 18.23 23.60 17.95
C PRO A 11 18.60 22.76 19.19
N CYS A 12 19.89 22.49 19.40
CA CYS A 12 20.37 21.69 20.51
C CYS A 12 20.25 22.45 21.84
N VAL A 13 19.51 21.89 22.80
CA VAL A 13 19.35 22.39 24.18
C VAL A 13 19.92 21.37 25.18
N PRO A 14 20.36 21.80 26.38
CA PRO A 14 20.74 20.84 27.42
C PRO A 14 19.52 20.03 27.87
N ALA A 15 19.74 18.78 28.30
CA ALA A 15 18.69 18.00 28.95
C ALA A 15 18.22 18.70 30.24
N GLU A 16 16.94 18.53 30.58
CA GLU A 16 16.35 19.11 31.79
C GLU A 16 16.95 18.49 33.06
N ASP A 17 17.23 17.19 33.02
CA ASP A 17 17.93 16.44 34.06
C ASP A 17 19.14 15.70 33.46
N LEU A 18 20.34 16.05 33.93
CA LEU A 18 21.58 15.44 33.47
C LEU A 18 21.84 14.05 34.10
N ILE A 19 21.27 13.77 35.27
CA ILE A 19 21.41 12.49 35.95
C ILE A 19 20.62 11.43 35.17
N GLU A 20 19.37 11.75 34.83
CA GLU A 20 18.51 10.89 34.02
C GLU A 20 19.09 10.66 32.61
N ALA A 21 19.45 11.74 31.92
CA ALA A 21 19.96 11.68 30.55
C ALA A 21 21.30 10.95 30.39
N THR A 22 22.04 10.70 31.48
CA THR A 22 23.30 9.93 31.43
C THR A 22 23.03 8.43 31.23
N SER A 23 21.91 7.92 31.75
CA SER A 23 21.54 6.49 31.63
C SER A 23 20.47 6.22 30.58
N ASP A 24 19.69 7.24 30.20
CA ASP A 24 18.51 7.05 29.35
C ASP A 24 18.86 6.84 27.87
N CYS A 25 18.29 5.77 27.31
CA CYS A 25 18.34 5.44 25.88
C CYS A 25 16.96 5.55 25.20
N GLY A 26 15.95 6.10 25.91
CA GLY A 26 14.56 6.19 25.45
C GLY A 26 14.40 6.99 24.15
N ALA A 27 15.19 8.05 23.97
CA ALA A 27 15.20 8.80 22.72
C ALA A 27 15.56 7.93 21.51
N TYR A 28 16.54 7.03 21.63
CA TYR A 28 16.93 6.11 20.55
C TYR A 28 15.82 5.12 20.22
N VAL A 29 15.15 4.57 21.25
CA VAL A 29 14.00 3.67 21.09
C VAL A 29 12.86 4.36 20.36
N MET A 30 12.51 5.59 20.74
CA MET A 30 11.44 6.35 20.08
C MET A 30 11.76 6.64 18.61
N VAL A 31 12.98 7.09 18.31
CA VAL A 31 13.40 7.38 16.93
C VAL A 31 13.38 6.10 16.10
N HIS A 32 13.96 5.00 16.60
CA HIS A 32 13.96 3.75 15.86
C HIS A 32 12.55 3.19 15.67
N GLY A 33 11.65 3.35 16.65
CA GLY A 33 10.24 2.99 16.52
C GLY A 33 9.54 3.71 15.37
N ALA A 34 9.90 4.98 15.11
CA ALA A 34 9.43 5.73 13.95
C ALA A 34 9.98 5.16 12.62
N LEU A 35 11.26 4.77 12.58
CA LEU A 35 11.87 4.11 11.43
C LEU A 35 11.21 2.75 11.13
N LYS A 36 10.94 1.94 12.17
CA LYS A 36 10.17 0.69 12.03
C LYS A 36 8.80 0.94 11.42
N ARG A 37 8.06 1.95 11.89
CA ARG A 37 6.74 2.29 11.35
C ARG A 37 6.82 2.63 9.86
N LEU A 38 7.83 3.39 9.45
CA LEU A 38 8.09 3.69 8.04
C LEU A 38 8.38 2.40 7.25
N ALA A 39 9.27 1.55 7.75
CA ALA A 39 9.62 0.28 7.12
C ALA A 39 8.40 -0.64 6.93
N VAL A 40 7.50 -0.74 7.92
CA VAL A 40 6.25 -1.52 7.79
C VAL A 40 5.39 -0.99 6.63
N LYS A 41 5.22 0.33 6.54
CA LYS A 41 4.42 0.95 5.47
C LYS A 41 5.07 0.77 4.09
N MET A 42 6.37 0.98 3.99
CA MET A 42 7.12 0.76 2.74
C MET A 42 7.04 -0.70 2.28
N SER A 43 7.21 -1.64 3.21
CA SER A 43 7.10 -3.06 2.91
C SER A 43 5.72 -3.44 2.35
N LYS A 44 4.64 -2.88 2.92
CA LYS A 44 3.28 -3.05 2.39
C LYS A 44 3.15 -2.50 0.96
N ILE A 45 3.61 -1.27 0.72
CA ILE A 45 3.57 -0.66 -0.62
C ILE A 45 4.31 -1.55 -1.62
N CYS A 46 5.51 -2.02 -1.28
CA CYS A 46 6.26 -2.94 -2.14
C CYS A 46 5.53 -4.27 -2.36
N ASN A 47 4.85 -4.82 -1.34
CA ASN A 47 4.05 -6.03 -1.52
C ASN A 47 2.89 -5.82 -2.51
N ASP A 48 2.19 -4.69 -2.42
CA ASP A 48 1.14 -4.34 -3.37
C ASP A 48 1.72 -4.24 -4.79
N LEU A 49 2.83 -3.52 -4.96
CA LEU A 49 3.47 -3.37 -6.28
C LEU A 49 3.81 -4.73 -6.89
N ARG A 50 4.39 -5.65 -6.11
CA ARG A 50 4.72 -7.00 -6.57
C ARG A 50 3.48 -7.81 -6.95
N LEU A 51 2.39 -7.66 -6.20
CA LEU A 51 1.16 -8.39 -6.44
C LEU A 51 0.43 -7.85 -7.68
N LEU A 52 0.26 -6.53 -7.78
CA LEU A 52 -0.37 -5.85 -8.91
C LEU A 52 0.39 -6.09 -10.22
N SER A 53 1.71 -6.23 -10.16
CA SER A 53 2.55 -6.54 -11.32
C SER A 53 2.73 -8.03 -11.61
N SER A 54 2.07 -8.92 -10.86
CA SER A 54 2.21 -10.37 -11.08
C SER A 54 1.61 -10.76 -12.43
N GLY A 55 2.33 -11.53 -13.26
CA GLY A 55 1.91 -11.76 -14.64
C GLY A 55 2.95 -12.49 -15.49
N PRO A 56 2.84 -12.47 -16.83
CA PRO A 56 1.88 -11.66 -17.60
C PRO A 56 0.52 -12.33 -17.86
N ARG A 57 0.37 -13.64 -17.58
CA ARG A 57 -0.84 -14.40 -17.94
C ARG A 57 -1.54 -15.11 -16.77
N ALA A 58 -0.84 -15.31 -15.65
CA ALA A 58 -1.34 -16.08 -14.50
C ALA A 58 -1.20 -15.30 -13.19
N GLY A 59 -1.33 -13.97 -13.26
CA GLY A 59 -1.36 -13.05 -12.12
C GLY A 59 -2.36 -11.93 -12.36
N LEU A 60 -2.29 -10.84 -11.59
CA LEU A 60 -3.19 -9.69 -11.73
C LEU A 60 -2.86 -8.83 -12.95
N ASN A 61 -1.57 -8.60 -13.23
CA ASN A 61 -1.09 -7.84 -14.38
C ASN A 61 -1.80 -6.48 -14.54
N GLU A 62 -2.11 -5.79 -13.44
CA GLU A 62 -2.77 -4.48 -13.45
C GLU A 62 -1.79 -3.34 -13.75
N ILE A 63 -0.52 -3.52 -13.39
CA ILE A 63 0.56 -2.57 -13.64
C ILE A 63 1.78 -3.27 -14.22
N ASN A 64 2.59 -2.50 -14.96
CA ASN A 64 3.93 -2.91 -15.37
C ASN A 64 4.95 -2.15 -14.55
N LEU A 65 5.96 -2.86 -14.05
CA LEU A 65 7.13 -2.26 -13.42
C LEU A 65 8.28 -2.18 -14.43
N PRO A 66 9.24 -1.25 -14.26
CA PRO A 66 10.38 -1.12 -15.15
C PRO A 66 11.24 -2.40 -15.21
N GLU A 67 11.67 -2.76 -16.41
CA GLU A 67 12.55 -3.90 -16.68
C GLU A 67 14.01 -3.57 -16.37
N LEU A 68 14.45 -3.84 -15.13
CA LEU A 68 15.80 -3.46 -14.68
C LEU A 68 16.86 -4.54 -14.90
N GLN A 69 16.44 -5.76 -15.20
CA GLN A 69 17.31 -6.90 -15.48
C GLN A 69 16.66 -7.73 -16.58
N ALA A 70 17.46 -8.19 -17.54
CA ALA A 70 16.98 -9.13 -18.53
C ALA A 70 16.49 -10.39 -17.80
N GLY A 71 15.20 -10.72 -17.98
CA GLY A 71 14.70 -12.05 -17.64
C GLY A 71 15.52 -13.14 -18.33
N SER A 72 15.41 -14.39 -17.87
CA SER A 72 16.06 -15.50 -18.57
C SER A 72 15.67 -15.46 -20.06
N SER A 73 16.64 -15.59 -20.97
CA SER A 73 16.39 -15.54 -22.42
C SER A 73 15.41 -16.62 -22.91
N ILE A 74 15.16 -17.65 -22.10
CA ILE A 74 14.17 -18.70 -22.35
C ILE A 74 12.73 -18.29 -21.96
N MET A 75 12.56 -17.23 -21.16
CA MET A 75 11.28 -16.74 -20.65
C MET A 75 11.03 -15.30 -21.14
N PRO A 76 10.64 -15.13 -22.43
CA PRO A 76 10.32 -13.81 -22.96
C PRO A 76 9.19 -13.14 -22.16
N ALA A 77 9.29 -11.82 -21.99
CA ALA A 77 8.34 -10.98 -21.24
C ALA A 77 8.22 -11.26 -19.73
N LYS A 78 9.08 -12.08 -19.13
CA LYS A 78 9.14 -12.26 -17.67
C LYS A 78 9.96 -11.17 -17.01
N VAL A 79 9.29 -10.33 -16.23
CA VAL A 79 9.90 -9.24 -15.45
C VAL A 79 9.71 -9.51 -13.96
N ASN A 80 10.80 -9.61 -13.21
CA ASN A 80 10.74 -9.76 -11.75
C ASN A 80 10.75 -8.37 -11.09
N PRO A 81 9.96 -8.16 -10.01
CA PRO A 81 9.88 -6.88 -9.31
C PRO A 81 11.06 -6.69 -8.31
N VAL A 82 12.30 -6.75 -8.80
CA VAL A 82 13.52 -6.84 -7.99
C VAL A 82 13.75 -5.62 -7.07
N VAL A 83 13.26 -4.44 -7.47
CA VAL A 83 13.37 -3.23 -6.63
C VAL A 83 12.42 -3.30 -5.43
N PRO A 84 11.11 -3.54 -5.60
CA PRO A 84 10.23 -3.87 -4.47
C PRO A 84 10.77 -5.00 -3.56
N GLU A 85 11.35 -6.06 -4.14
CA GLU A 85 11.93 -7.17 -3.38
C GLU A 85 13.11 -6.76 -2.48
N VAL A 86 14.05 -5.95 -2.98
CA VAL A 86 15.17 -5.49 -2.16
C VAL A 86 14.72 -4.51 -1.08
N VAL A 87 13.70 -3.69 -1.37
CA VAL A 87 13.09 -2.80 -0.37
C VAL A 87 12.43 -3.60 0.74
N ASN A 88 11.72 -4.70 0.42
CA ASN A 88 11.16 -5.58 1.45
C ASN A 88 12.26 -6.13 2.38
N GLN A 89 13.38 -6.60 1.82
CA GLN A 89 14.52 -7.11 2.59
C GLN A 89 15.12 -6.04 3.52
N VAL A 90 15.28 -4.82 3.02
CA VAL A 90 15.71 -3.67 3.85
C VAL A 90 14.72 -3.42 4.98
N CYS A 91 13.41 -3.44 4.70
CA CYS A 91 12.39 -3.23 5.73
C CYS A 91 12.45 -4.33 6.81
N PHE A 92 12.69 -5.58 6.45
CA PHE A 92 12.87 -6.67 7.42
C PHE A 92 14.10 -6.44 8.29
N LYS A 93 15.21 -5.99 7.70
CA LYS A 93 16.44 -5.67 8.42
C LYS A 93 16.25 -4.52 9.41
N VAL A 94 15.54 -3.46 9.02
CA VAL A 94 15.18 -2.35 9.93
C VAL A 94 14.32 -2.87 11.09
N ILE A 95 13.33 -3.72 10.85
CA ILE A 95 12.51 -4.30 11.93
C ILE A 95 13.35 -5.16 12.90
N GLY A 96 14.31 -5.92 12.37
CA GLY A 96 15.28 -6.66 13.20
C GLY A 96 16.13 -5.73 14.06
N ASN A 97 16.66 -4.65 13.46
CA ASN A 97 17.44 -3.64 14.16
C ASN A 97 16.63 -2.93 15.27
N ASP A 98 15.32 -2.74 15.08
CA ASP A 98 14.43 -2.18 16.12
C ASP A 98 14.36 -3.06 17.36
N THR A 99 14.36 -4.38 17.16
CA THR A 99 14.39 -5.34 18.26
C THR A 99 15.73 -5.26 18.99
N THR A 100 16.85 -5.17 18.25
CA THR A 100 18.19 -4.96 18.83
C THR A 100 18.25 -3.67 19.66
N VAL A 101 17.77 -2.54 19.14
CA VAL A 101 17.74 -1.26 19.86
C VAL A 101 16.89 -1.35 21.12
N THR A 102 15.72 -1.98 21.03
CA THR A 102 14.82 -2.16 22.18
C THR A 102 15.48 -2.96 23.30
N MET A 103 16.10 -4.10 22.97
CA MET A 103 16.75 -4.95 23.98
C MET A 103 18.01 -4.29 24.56
N ALA A 104 18.78 -3.56 23.74
CA ALA A 104 19.96 -2.85 24.20
C ALA A 104 19.62 -1.68 25.14
N ALA A 105 18.54 -0.95 24.85
CA ALA A 105 18.08 0.15 25.70
C ALA A 105 17.58 -0.34 27.06
N GLU A 106 16.88 -1.49 27.11
CA GLU A 106 16.39 -2.09 28.36
C GLU A 106 17.52 -2.54 29.30
N ALA A 107 18.66 -2.97 28.75
CA ALA A 107 19.80 -3.49 29.53
C ALA A 107 20.66 -2.42 30.24
N GLY A 108 20.15 -1.18 30.40
CA GLY A 108 20.81 -0.13 31.19
C GLY A 108 20.96 -0.52 32.66
N GLN A 109 22.07 -0.15 33.30
CA GLN A 109 22.35 -0.52 34.69
C GLN A 109 22.83 0.69 35.49
N LEU A 110 21.99 1.12 36.45
CA LEU A 110 22.27 2.25 37.33
C LEU A 110 22.55 3.54 36.53
N GLN A 111 23.77 4.08 36.59
CA GLN A 111 24.09 5.42 36.06
C GLN A 111 24.44 5.45 34.57
N LEU A 112 24.48 4.31 33.87
CA LEU A 112 24.89 4.29 32.45
C LEU A 112 24.28 3.10 31.70
N ASN A 113 24.07 3.28 30.40
CA ASN A 113 23.82 2.17 29.47
C ASN A 113 25.09 1.84 28.68
N VAL A 114 25.66 0.65 28.89
CA VAL A 114 26.89 0.22 28.21
C VAL A 114 26.65 -0.40 26.82
N MET A 115 25.38 -0.56 26.42
CA MET A 115 24.97 -1.16 25.14
C MET A 115 24.85 -0.13 24.01
N GLU A 116 25.13 1.15 24.29
CA GLU A 116 25.15 2.22 23.28
C GLU A 116 25.90 1.90 21.97
N PRO A 117 27.03 1.15 21.97
CA PRO A 117 27.70 0.80 20.71
C PRO A 117 26.80 0.01 19.73
N VAL A 118 26.00 -0.95 20.22
CA VAL A 118 25.10 -1.72 19.36
C VAL A 118 23.87 -0.91 18.96
N ILE A 119 23.39 -0.02 19.85
CA ILE A 119 22.33 0.95 19.52
C ILE A 119 22.80 1.83 18.36
N GLY A 120 23.98 2.45 18.48
CA GLY A 120 24.56 3.32 17.46
C GLY A 120 24.72 2.60 16.12
N GLN A 121 25.30 1.39 16.12
CA GLN A 121 25.47 0.61 14.89
C GLN A 121 24.13 0.31 14.22
N ALA A 122 23.13 -0.19 14.97
CA ALA A 122 21.82 -0.53 14.43
C ALA A 122 21.07 0.69 13.90
N MET A 123 21.15 1.83 14.61
CA MET A 123 20.55 3.11 14.21
C MET A 123 21.11 3.61 12.88
N PHE A 124 22.44 3.72 12.76
CA PHE A 124 23.08 4.21 11.55
C PHE A 124 22.92 3.24 10.37
N GLU A 125 22.98 1.93 10.62
CA GLU A 125 22.68 0.93 9.58
C GLU A 125 21.26 1.15 9.05
N SER A 126 20.25 1.18 9.94
CA SER A 126 18.83 1.37 9.57
C SER A 126 18.61 2.65 8.76
N VAL A 127 19.16 3.78 9.21
CA VAL A 127 19.05 5.06 8.47
C VAL A 127 19.69 4.96 7.09
N HIS A 128 20.89 4.37 7.00
CA HIS A 128 21.61 4.25 5.73
C HIS A 128 20.87 3.36 4.72
N ILE A 129 20.50 2.14 5.11
CA ILE A 129 19.85 1.19 4.21
C ILE A 129 18.46 1.65 3.80
N LEU A 130 17.70 2.26 4.71
CA LEU A 130 16.35 2.75 4.43
C LEU A 130 16.37 3.95 3.49
N THR A 131 17.34 4.86 3.68
CA THR A 131 17.56 6.00 2.77
C THR A 131 17.86 5.51 1.35
N ASN A 132 18.80 4.56 1.21
CA ASN A 132 19.14 3.99 -0.10
C ASN A 132 17.95 3.26 -0.73
N ALA A 133 17.15 2.55 0.06
CA ALA A 133 15.94 1.89 -0.41
C ALA A 133 14.89 2.88 -0.93
N CYS A 134 14.68 4.00 -0.24
CA CYS A 134 13.78 5.07 -0.69
C CYS A 134 14.20 5.63 -2.05
N TYR A 135 15.47 6.02 -2.20
CA TYR A 135 15.98 6.55 -3.47
C TYR A 135 15.92 5.52 -4.59
N ASN A 136 16.32 4.29 -4.33
CA ASN A 136 16.29 3.22 -5.33
C ASN A 136 14.85 2.91 -5.79
N LEU A 137 13.90 2.83 -4.85
CA LEU A 137 12.48 2.65 -5.17
C LEU A 137 11.93 3.80 -6.00
N LEU A 138 12.26 5.04 -5.64
CA LEU A 138 11.83 6.22 -6.38
C LEU A 138 12.39 6.21 -7.80
N GLU A 139 13.70 6.13 -7.94
CA GLU A 139 14.40 6.33 -9.21
C GLU A 139 14.17 5.20 -10.21
N LYS A 140 14.15 3.95 -9.73
CA LYS A 140 14.15 2.77 -10.59
C LYS A 140 12.78 2.10 -10.75
N CYS A 141 11.78 2.53 -9.98
CA CYS A 141 10.45 1.92 -10.02
C CYS A 141 9.34 2.97 -10.14
N ILE A 142 9.29 3.97 -9.25
CA ILE A 142 8.14 4.88 -9.14
C ILE A 142 8.19 6.07 -10.13
N ASN A 143 9.38 6.54 -10.52
CA ASN A 143 9.58 7.81 -11.24
C ASN A 143 8.63 8.02 -12.44
N VAL A 144 8.09 9.23 -12.58
CA VAL A 144 7.05 9.60 -13.57
C VAL A 144 7.51 9.44 -15.03
N THR A 145 8.81 9.47 -15.32
CA THR A 145 9.32 9.40 -16.71
C THR A 145 9.54 7.98 -17.22
N ASN A 146 10.03 7.06 -16.38
CA ASN A 146 10.39 5.69 -16.75
C ASN A 146 9.89 4.66 -15.72
N GLY A 147 8.79 4.97 -15.03
CA GLY A 147 8.29 4.18 -13.90
C GLY A 147 7.09 3.32 -14.25
N ILE A 148 6.21 3.18 -13.27
CA ILE A 148 5.04 2.30 -13.33
C ILE A 148 4.06 2.75 -14.42
N THR A 149 3.59 1.80 -15.23
CA THR A 149 2.47 2.02 -16.16
C THR A 149 1.29 1.11 -15.81
N ALA A 150 0.07 1.52 -16.15
CA ALA A 150 -1.13 0.72 -15.91
C ALA A 150 -1.53 -0.06 -17.17
N ASN A 151 -1.98 -1.30 -16.99
CA ASN A 151 -2.60 -2.10 -18.03
C ASN A 151 -4.10 -1.80 -18.05
N LYS A 152 -4.45 -0.68 -18.68
CA LYS A 152 -5.81 -0.11 -18.63
C LYS A 152 -6.90 -1.13 -18.98
N GLU A 153 -6.71 -1.87 -20.07
CA GLU A 153 -7.71 -2.83 -20.57
C GLU A 153 -7.91 -4.00 -19.59
N VAL A 154 -6.84 -4.40 -18.89
CA VAL A 154 -6.92 -5.43 -17.84
C VAL A 154 -7.72 -4.91 -16.65
N CYS A 155 -7.40 -3.71 -16.17
CA CYS A 155 -8.10 -3.08 -15.04
C CYS A 155 -9.59 -2.84 -15.35
N GLU A 156 -9.91 -2.31 -16.53
CA GLU A 156 -11.30 -2.14 -16.97
C GLU A 156 -12.02 -3.49 -17.07
N GLY A 157 -11.37 -4.50 -17.62
CA GLY A 157 -11.89 -5.87 -17.67
C GLY A 157 -12.22 -6.44 -16.29
N TYR A 158 -11.37 -6.22 -15.28
CA TYR A 158 -11.66 -6.66 -13.91
C TYR A 158 -12.85 -5.94 -13.28
N VAL A 159 -13.01 -4.64 -13.53
CA VAL A 159 -14.16 -3.89 -13.01
C VAL A 159 -15.46 -4.41 -13.64
N TYR A 160 -15.55 -4.45 -14.96
CA TYR A 160 -16.82 -4.79 -15.63
C TYR A 160 -17.21 -6.27 -15.52
N ASN A 161 -16.24 -7.16 -15.27
CA ASN A 161 -16.51 -8.58 -15.01
C ASN A 161 -16.63 -8.92 -13.51
N SER A 162 -16.41 -7.95 -12.61
CA SER A 162 -16.56 -8.18 -11.19
C SER A 162 -18.03 -8.26 -10.81
N ILE A 163 -18.40 -9.31 -10.07
CA ILE A 163 -19.75 -9.43 -9.49
C ILE A 163 -20.02 -8.28 -8.50
N GLY A 164 -18.98 -7.73 -7.86
CA GLY A 164 -19.12 -6.68 -6.84
C GLY A 164 -19.78 -5.40 -7.33
N ILE A 165 -19.73 -5.11 -8.64
CA ILE A 165 -20.39 -3.93 -9.23
C ILE A 165 -21.92 -4.00 -9.12
N VAL A 166 -22.50 -5.19 -8.87
CA VAL A 166 -23.95 -5.35 -8.62
C VAL A 166 -24.44 -4.48 -7.46
N THR A 167 -23.58 -4.16 -6.49
CA THR A 167 -23.93 -3.32 -5.34
C THR A 167 -24.33 -1.89 -5.73
N TYR A 168 -23.84 -1.38 -6.87
CA TYR A 168 -24.27 -0.10 -7.43
C TYR A 168 -25.74 -0.11 -7.90
N LEU A 169 -26.28 -1.30 -8.17
CA LEU A 169 -27.66 -1.47 -8.63
C LEU A 169 -28.64 -1.60 -7.47
N ASN A 170 -28.17 -1.89 -6.24
CA ASN A 170 -29.03 -2.09 -5.07
C ASN A 170 -30.08 -0.98 -4.86
N PRO A 171 -29.78 0.32 -5.04
CA PRO A 171 -30.79 1.37 -4.91
C PRO A 171 -31.91 1.30 -5.96
N PHE A 172 -31.65 0.70 -7.13
CA PHE A 172 -32.59 0.64 -8.27
C PHE A 172 -33.39 -0.65 -8.29
N ILE A 173 -32.71 -1.80 -8.07
CA ILE A 173 -33.33 -3.13 -8.19
C ILE A 173 -33.61 -3.78 -6.82
N GLY A 174 -33.10 -3.20 -5.73
CA GLY A 174 -33.16 -3.76 -4.38
C GLY A 174 -32.11 -4.85 -4.14
N HIS A 175 -31.69 -5.00 -2.87
CA HIS A 175 -30.68 -5.98 -2.47
C HIS A 175 -31.05 -7.41 -2.88
N HIS A 176 -32.32 -7.79 -2.72
CA HIS A 176 -32.81 -9.13 -3.06
C HIS A 176 -32.56 -9.48 -4.54
N ASN A 177 -32.83 -8.55 -5.46
CA ASN A 177 -32.54 -8.78 -6.87
C ASN A 177 -31.04 -8.78 -7.15
N GLY A 178 -30.26 -7.94 -6.46
CA GLY A 178 -28.80 -7.95 -6.51
C GLY A 178 -28.19 -9.30 -6.12
N ASP A 179 -28.69 -9.93 -5.05
CA ASP A 179 -28.26 -11.27 -4.62
C ASP A 179 -28.53 -12.34 -5.68
N ILE A 180 -29.72 -12.30 -6.30
CA ILE A 180 -30.09 -13.23 -7.37
C ILE A 180 -29.18 -13.01 -8.58
N VAL A 181 -28.94 -11.76 -8.99
CA VAL A 181 -28.02 -11.44 -10.09
C VAL A 181 -26.62 -11.98 -9.78
N GLY A 182 -26.10 -11.73 -8.59
CA GLY A 182 -24.77 -12.19 -8.19
C GLY A 182 -24.61 -13.71 -8.21
N LYS A 183 -25.64 -14.45 -7.77
CA LYS A 183 -25.67 -15.92 -7.85
C LYS A 183 -25.61 -16.42 -9.29
N ILE A 184 -26.43 -15.84 -10.17
CA ILE A 184 -26.44 -16.21 -11.59
C ILE A 184 -25.08 -15.92 -12.23
N CYS A 185 -24.46 -14.76 -11.95
CA CYS A 185 -23.12 -14.43 -12.44
C CYS A 185 -22.07 -15.46 -11.98
N ALA A 186 -22.10 -15.84 -10.70
CA ALA A 186 -21.16 -16.82 -10.15
C ALA A 186 -21.33 -18.23 -10.75
N GLU A 187 -22.58 -18.64 -11.04
CA GLU A 187 -22.89 -19.97 -11.61
C GLU A 187 -22.61 -20.05 -13.11
N THR A 188 -22.86 -18.95 -13.85
CA THR A 188 -22.85 -18.96 -15.32
C THR A 188 -21.62 -18.31 -15.94
N GLY A 189 -20.88 -17.51 -15.18
CA GLY A 189 -19.78 -16.70 -15.68
C GLY A 189 -20.21 -15.48 -16.50
N LYS A 190 -21.51 -15.21 -16.62
CA LYS A 190 -22.02 -13.98 -17.27
C LYS A 190 -21.73 -12.75 -16.42
N SER A 191 -21.54 -11.61 -17.08
CA SER A 191 -21.39 -10.32 -16.43
C SER A 191 -22.68 -9.87 -15.75
N VAL A 192 -22.56 -8.94 -14.79
CA VAL A 192 -23.71 -8.32 -14.12
C VAL A 192 -24.62 -7.62 -15.13
N ARG A 193 -24.04 -6.95 -16.13
CA ARG A 193 -24.79 -6.26 -17.20
C ARG A 193 -25.68 -7.23 -17.98
N GLU A 194 -25.13 -8.35 -18.43
CA GLU A 194 -25.88 -9.36 -19.19
C GLU A 194 -27.06 -9.91 -18.39
N VAL A 195 -26.83 -10.32 -17.13
CA VAL A 195 -27.88 -10.91 -16.29
C VAL A 195 -28.99 -9.91 -15.97
N VAL A 196 -28.65 -8.63 -15.74
CA VAL A 196 -29.64 -7.58 -15.45
C VAL A 196 -30.52 -7.30 -16.67
N LEU A 197 -29.93 -7.24 -17.86
CA LEU A 197 -30.66 -7.06 -19.12
C LEU A 197 -31.55 -8.27 -19.44
N GLU A 198 -31.04 -9.49 -19.29
CA GLU A 198 -31.80 -10.73 -19.51
C GLU A 198 -33.01 -10.84 -18.58
N ARG A 199 -32.88 -10.35 -17.35
CA ARG A 199 -33.97 -10.32 -16.36
C ARG A 199 -34.89 -9.12 -16.50
N GLY A 200 -34.60 -8.19 -17.42
CA GLY A 200 -35.40 -6.98 -17.65
C GLY A 200 -35.49 -6.06 -16.43
N LEU A 201 -34.47 -6.06 -15.56
CA LEU A 201 -34.49 -5.29 -14.32
C LEU A 201 -34.14 -3.81 -14.55
N LEU A 202 -33.30 -3.53 -15.54
CA LEU A 202 -32.91 -2.19 -15.98
C LEU A 202 -32.72 -2.17 -17.50
N THR A 203 -32.84 -0.99 -18.08
CA THR A 203 -32.55 -0.74 -19.49
C THR A 203 -31.06 -0.57 -19.73
N GLU A 204 -30.65 -0.68 -21.00
CA GLU A 204 -29.26 -0.45 -21.41
C GLU A 204 -28.77 0.96 -21.06
N ALA A 205 -29.61 1.98 -21.31
CA ALA A 205 -29.30 3.37 -21.02
C ALA A 205 -29.13 3.64 -19.51
N GLU A 206 -29.93 3.00 -18.65
CA GLU A 206 -29.77 3.10 -17.20
C GLU A 206 -28.45 2.46 -16.75
N LEU A 207 -28.09 1.30 -17.31
CA LEU A 207 -26.82 0.64 -17.01
C LEU A 207 -25.62 1.45 -17.50
N ASP A 208 -25.70 2.10 -18.66
CA ASP A 208 -24.65 2.97 -19.18
C ASP A 208 -24.41 4.19 -18.29
N ASP A 209 -25.48 4.80 -17.77
CA ASP A 209 -25.36 5.91 -16.83
C ASP A 209 -24.77 5.45 -15.49
N ILE A 210 -25.30 4.36 -14.92
CA ILE A 210 -24.91 3.84 -13.60
C ILE A 210 -23.47 3.32 -13.62
N PHE A 211 -23.07 2.59 -14.67
CA PHE A 211 -21.72 2.04 -14.82
C PHE A 211 -20.77 2.96 -15.59
N SER A 212 -21.14 4.22 -15.84
CA SER A 212 -20.23 5.20 -16.41
C SER A 212 -18.98 5.35 -15.52
N VAL A 213 -17.81 5.55 -16.15
CA VAL A 213 -16.53 5.74 -15.45
C VAL A 213 -16.63 6.82 -14.37
N GLN A 214 -17.29 7.94 -14.70
CA GLN A 214 -17.49 9.04 -13.76
C GLN A 214 -18.29 8.61 -12.53
N ASN A 215 -19.34 7.81 -12.71
CA ASN A 215 -20.19 7.36 -11.61
C ASN A 215 -19.50 6.25 -10.78
N LEU A 216 -18.69 5.39 -11.39
CA LEU A 216 -17.88 4.40 -10.67
C LEU A 216 -16.77 5.05 -9.82
N MET A 217 -16.22 6.18 -10.26
CA MET A 217 -15.24 6.95 -9.48
C MET A 217 -15.91 7.84 -8.42
N HIS A 218 -17.08 8.37 -8.73
CA HIS A 218 -17.82 9.32 -7.89
C HIS A 218 -19.32 8.96 -7.88
N PRO A 219 -19.73 8.00 -7.02
CA PRO A 219 -21.09 7.46 -7.03
C PRO A 219 -22.15 8.53 -6.77
N ALA A 220 -23.05 8.72 -7.72
CA ALA A 220 -24.28 9.47 -7.56
C ALA A 220 -25.44 8.51 -7.31
N TYR A 221 -26.04 8.58 -6.12
CA TYR A 221 -27.21 7.78 -5.77
C TYR A 221 -28.47 8.38 -6.38
N LYS A 222 -28.74 8.05 -7.64
CA LYS A 222 -29.85 8.61 -8.45
C LYS A 222 -31.18 7.86 -8.30
N ALA A 223 -31.20 6.75 -7.58
CA ALA A 223 -32.44 5.99 -7.39
C ALA A 223 -33.50 6.80 -6.64
N LYS A 224 -34.76 6.59 -6.99
CA LYS A 224 -35.88 7.11 -6.20
C LYS A 224 -35.76 6.56 -4.78
N ARG A 225 -35.60 7.46 -3.81
CA ARG A 225 -35.82 7.10 -2.41
C ARG A 225 -37.29 6.75 -2.27
N TYR A 226 -37.59 5.57 -1.75
CA TYR A 226 -38.92 5.31 -1.22
C TYR A 226 -39.12 6.26 -0.04
N THR A 227 -39.92 7.30 -0.24
CA THR A 227 -40.51 8.07 0.84
C THR A 227 -41.85 7.41 1.16
N ASP A 228 -42.14 7.17 2.44
CA ASP A 228 -43.34 6.48 2.95
C ASP A 228 -44.69 7.16 2.59
N GLU A 229 -44.71 8.10 1.64
CA GLU A 229 -45.88 8.87 1.23
C GLU A 229 -46.73 8.18 0.15
N SER A 230 -46.34 6.99 -0.33
CA SER A 230 -47.12 6.23 -1.34
C SER A 230 -48.16 5.26 -0.77
N GLU A 231 -48.44 5.32 0.54
CA GLU A 231 -49.49 4.52 1.22
C GLU A 231 -50.64 5.36 1.80
N GLN A 232 -50.95 6.53 1.22
CA GLN A 232 -52.20 7.27 1.53
C GLN A 232 -53.14 7.35 0.33
#